data_AF-A0A5J4P8N1-F1
#
_entry.id   AF-A0A5J4P8N1-F1
#
_cell.length_a   1.000
_cell.length_b   1.000
_cell.length_c   1.000
_cell.angle_alpha   90.00
_cell.angle_beta   90.00
_cell.angle_gamma   90.00
#
_symmetry.space_group_name_H-M   'P 1'
#
loop_
_entity.id
_entity.type
_entity.pdbx_description
1 polymer ?
#
loop_
_entity_poly.entity_id
_entity_poly.type
_entity_poly.pdbx_seq_one_letter_code
_entity_poly.pdbx_strand_id
1 'polypeptide(L)'
;FKLLAMEEGVNYTAGLPLVRTSPAHGTAYDIAGKGIAKEDSFLQAVYAAIDIFRNRRDEKEIHKNPLQKQYYERRDDSDKWKLDTAGEGND
;
A
#
# COMPACT_ATOMS: atom_id res chain seq x y z
N PHE A 1 14.61 17.78 -6.38
CA PHE A 1 13.67 16.66 -6.57
C PHE A 1 12.78 16.83 -7.80
N LYS A 2 11.96 17.89 -7.90
CA LYS A 2 11.01 18.09 -9.01
C LYS A 2 11.64 18.00 -10.41
N LEU A 3 12.80 18.63 -10.64
CA LEU A 3 13.49 18.61 -11.95
C LEU A 3 13.98 17.23 -12.42
N LEU A 4 14.37 16.34 -11.50
CA LEU A 4 14.86 14.99 -11.84
C LEU A 4 13.72 13.99 -12.02
N ALA A 5 12.56 14.25 -11.40
CA ALA A 5 11.42 13.34 -11.39
C ALA A 5 10.30 13.77 -12.36
N MET A 6 10.49 14.76 -13.24
CA MET A 6 9.41 15.16 -14.16
C MET A 6 9.15 14.13 -15.25
N GLU A 7 10.18 13.40 -15.69
CA GLU A 7 10.04 12.42 -16.78
C GLU A 7 9.47 11.07 -16.29
N GLU A 8 9.81 10.64 -15.07
CA GLU A 8 9.41 9.33 -14.51
C GLU A 8 8.47 9.43 -13.30
N GLY A 9 8.17 10.64 -12.82
CA GLY A 9 7.42 10.85 -11.59
C GLY A 9 5.95 10.44 -11.71
N VAL A 10 5.37 10.07 -10.57
CA VAL A 10 3.93 9.76 -10.41
C VAL A 10 3.34 10.66 -9.34
N ASN A 11 2.19 11.26 -9.64
CA ASN A 11 1.39 11.98 -8.66
C ASN A 11 0.43 11.00 -7.97
N TYR A 12 0.59 10.79 -6.67
CA TYR A 12 -0.33 9.98 -5.84
C TYR A 12 -1.14 10.88 -4.89
N THR A 13 -2.44 10.59 -4.74
CA THR A 13 -3.31 11.30 -3.81
C THR A 13 -3.64 10.41 -2.61
N ALA A 14 -3.03 10.72 -1.46
CA ALA A 14 -3.30 10.06 -0.20
C ALA A 14 -4.64 10.52 0.43
N GLY A 15 -5.19 9.70 1.32
CA GLY A 15 -6.41 10.03 2.08
C GLY A 15 -7.74 9.69 1.37
N LEU A 16 -7.71 9.33 0.08
CA LEU A 16 -8.91 8.87 -0.61
C LEU A 16 -9.20 7.38 -0.33
N PRO A 17 -10.49 6.99 -0.24
CA PRO A 17 -10.88 5.59 -0.05
C PRO A 17 -10.49 4.72 -1.26
N LEU A 18 -10.41 5.34 -2.44
CA LEU A 18 -9.97 4.75 -3.70
C LEU A 18 -8.53 5.12 -4.03
N VAL A 19 -7.86 4.28 -4.83
CA VAL A 19 -6.50 4.53 -5.31
C VAL A 19 -6.56 5.52 -6.46
N ARG A 20 -5.82 6.62 -6.37
CA ARG A 20 -5.72 7.63 -7.43
C ARG A 20 -4.26 7.99 -7.68
N THR A 21 -3.82 7.76 -8.91
CA THR A 21 -2.53 8.17 -9.45
C THR A 21 -2.73 9.02 -10.70
N SER A 22 -1.73 9.80 -11.09
CA SER A 22 -1.69 10.47 -12.38
C SER A 22 -0.25 10.72 -12.85
N PRO A 23 -0.03 10.94 -14.17
CA PRO A 23 1.27 11.36 -14.68
C PRO A 23 1.76 12.66 -14.01
N ALA A 24 3.07 12.87 -14.05
CA ALA A 24 3.74 14.07 -13.56
C ALA A 24 3.82 15.21 -14.59
N HIS A 25 3.35 14.98 -15.82
CA HIS A 25 3.29 15.98 -16.89
C HIS A 25 1.87 16.50 -17.14
N GLY A 26 1.78 17.65 -17.83
CA GLY A 26 0.53 18.26 -18.27
C GLY A 26 0.05 17.70 -19.62
N THR A 27 -0.86 18.43 -20.27
CA THR A 27 -1.50 18.02 -21.54
C THR A 27 -0.58 18.06 -22.75
N ALA A 28 0.46 18.89 -22.74
CA ALA A 28 1.43 19.06 -23.82
C ALA A 28 0.78 19.24 -25.22
N TYR A 29 -0.08 20.26 -25.34
CA TYR A 29 -0.84 20.54 -26.58
C TYR A 29 0.02 20.77 -27.81
N ASP A 30 1.22 21.31 -27.61
CA ASP A 30 2.22 21.56 -28.64
C ASP A 30 2.74 20.28 -29.31
N ILE A 31 2.63 19.12 -28.64
CA ILE A 31 3.04 17.82 -29.17
C ILE A 31 1.89 16.85 -29.45
N ALA A 32 0.65 17.26 -29.18
CA ALA A 32 -0.54 16.44 -29.40
C ALA A 32 -0.67 16.03 -30.87
N GLY A 33 -0.90 14.73 -31.12
CA GLY A 33 -1.04 14.17 -32.47
C GLY A 33 0.26 14.04 -33.27
N LYS A 34 1.42 14.43 -32.71
CA LYS A 34 2.72 14.33 -33.38
C LYS A 34 3.43 13.00 -33.16
N GLY A 35 2.94 12.16 -32.24
CA GLY A 35 3.54 10.85 -31.92
C GLY A 35 4.89 10.93 -31.21
N ILE A 36 5.20 12.05 -30.56
CA ILE A 36 6.50 12.30 -29.88
C ILE A 36 6.36 12.43 -28.36
N ALA A 37 5.18 12.15 -27.80
CA ALA A 37 4.96 12.19 -26.36
C ALA A 37 5.62 10.98 -25.68
N LYS A 38 6.32 11.22 -24.57
CA LYS A 38 6.85 10.14 -23.72
C LYS A 38 5.75 9.60 -22.82
N GLU A 39 5.55 8.29 -22.85
CA GLU A 39 4.51 7.58 -22.10
C GLU A 39 4.96 7.11 -20.70
N ASP A 40 6.25 7.19 -20.38
CA ASP A 40 6.87 6.59 -19.19
C ASP A 40 6.14 6.95 -17.90
N SER A 41 5.90 8.25 -17.65
CA SER A 41 5.18 8.72 -16.46
C SER A 41 3.74 8.20 -16.36
N PHE A 42 3.08 7.98 -17.50
CA PHE A 42 1.73 7.39 -17.53
C PHE A 42 1.78 5.90 -17.18
N LEU A 43 2.71 5.13 -17.75
CA LEU A 43 2.90 3.73 -17.39
C LEU A 43 3.21 3.57 -15.90
N GLN A 44 4.16 4.38 -15.39
CA GLN A 44 4.51 4.35 -13.97
C GLN A 44 3.29 4.68 -13.08
N ALA A 45 2.44 5.63 -13.49
CA ALA A 45 1.22 5.94 -12.75
C ALA A 45 0.26 4.74 -12.68
N VAL A 46 0.14 3.97 -13.75
CA VAL A 46 -0.68 2.76 -13.78
C VAL A 46 -0.10 1.67 -12.88
N TYR A 47 1.20 1.40 -12.99
CA TYR A 47 1.87 0.39 -12.16
C TYR A 47 1.80 0.73 -10.67
N ALA A 48 2.08 1.99 -10.31
CA ALA A 48 1.94 2.46 -8.94
C ALA A 48 0.50 2.27 -8.42
N ALA A 49 -0.53 2.47 -9.24
CA ALA A 49 -1.91 2.22 -8.83
C ALA A 49 -2.17 0.74 -8.54
N ILE A 50 -1.66 -0.17 -9.38
CA ILE A 50 -1.78 -1.61 -9.19
C ILE A 50 -1.08 -2.05 -7.91
N ASP A 51 0.13 -1.56 -7.66
CA ASP A 51 0.93 -1.91 -6.48
C ASP A 51 0.25 -1.44 -5.20
N ILE A 52 -0.23 -0.20 -5.17
CA ILE A 52 -0.97 0.35 -4.02
C ILE A 52 -2.25 -0.45 -3.78
N PHE A 53 -2.97 -0.83 -4.83
CA PHE A 53 -4.19 -1.62 -4.71
C PHE A 53 -3.90 -3.00 -4.10
N ARG A 54 -2.86 -3.69 -4.56
CA ARG A 54 -2.42 -4.98 -4.02
C ARG A 54 -2.01 -4.86 -2.57
N ASN A 55 -1.17 -3.88 -2.22
CA ASN A 55 -0.77 -3.62 -0.85
C ASN A 55 -1.98 -3.37 0.07
N ARG A 56 -2.96 -2.55 -0.36
CA ARG A 56 -4.18 -2.30 0.44
C ARG A 56 -5.00 -3.58 0.65
N ARG A 57 -5.00 -4.50 -0.32
CA ARG A 57 -5.68 -5.79 -0.18
C ARG A 57 -4.93 -6.68 0.81
N ASP A 58 -3.63 -6.82 0.64
CA ASP A 58 -2.80 -7.69 1.48
C ASP A 58 -2.76 -7.19 2.91
N GLU A 59 -2.64 -5.88 3.13
CA GLU A 59 -2.76 -5.29 4.46
C GLU A 59 -4.09 -5.61 5.12
N LYS A 60 -5.21 -5.51 4.38
CA LYS A 60 -6.52 -5.90 4.93
C LYS A 60 -6.54 -7.35 5.35
N GLU A 61 -5.98 -8.26 4.56
CA GLU A 61 -5.90 -9.68 4.91
C GLU A 61 -5.03 -9.92 6.14
N ILE A 62 -3.84 -9.32 6.21
CA ILE A 62 -2.89 -9.44 7.32
C ILE A 62 -3.50 -8.92 8.62
N HIS A 63 -4.27 -7.83 8.56
CA HIS A 63 -4.88 -7.21 9.75
C HIS A 63 -6.18 -7.89 10.21
N LYS A 64 -6.70 -8.93 9.52
CA LYS A 64 -7.92 -9.63 9.94
C LYS A 64 -7.76 -10.37 11.28
N ASN A 65 -6.58 -10.93 11.55
CA ASN A 65 -6.33 -11.68 12.77
C ASN A 65 -4.91 -11.41 13.29
N PRO A 66 -4.68 -10.22 13.90
CA PRO A 66 -3.37 -9.88 14.43
C PRO A 66 -3.00 -10.81 15.59
N LEU A 67 -1.73 -11.20 15.64
CA LEU A 67 -1.20 -11.98 16.77
C LEU A 67 -1.49 -11.25 18.09
N GLN A 68 -2.06 -12.00 19.05
CA GLN A 68 -2.29 -11.47 20.39
C GLN A 68 -0.95 -11.13 21.04
N LYS A 69 -0.84 -9.92 21.58
CA LYS A 69 0.35 -9.50 22.32
C LYS A 69 0.47 -10.37 23.58
N GLN A 70 1.48 -11.22 23.64
CA GLN A 70 1.81 -11.92 24.87
C GLN A 70 2.54 -10.94 25.81
N TYR A 71 1.84 -10.51 26.85
CA TYR A 71 2.50 -9.89 27.99
C TYR A 71 3.19 -11.00 28.79
N TYR A 72 4.53 -11.02 28.76
CA TYR A 72 5.28 -11.75 29.77
C TYR A 72 5.27 -10.88 31.03
N GLU A 73 4.44 -11.26 32.01
CA GLU A 73 4.80 -10.93 33.38
C GLU A 73 6.14 -11.61 33.67
N ARG A 74 7.13 -10.84 34.12
CA ARG A 74 8.38 -11.39 34.67
C ARG A 74 7.97 -12.28 35.84
N ARG A 75 7.93 -13.59 35.60
CA ARG A 75 7.57 -14.59 36.61
C ARG A 75 8.73 -14.74 37.58
N ASP A 76 8.42 -14.74 38.88
CA ASP A 76 9.16 -15.58 39.83
C ASP A 76 8.99 -17.05 39.39
N ASP A 77 10.08 -17.82 39.43
CA ASP A 77 10.32 -19.09 38.73
C ASP A 77 9.51 -20.33 39.17
N SER A 78 8.20 -20.20 39.41
CA SER A 78 7.36 -21.36 39.70
C SER A 78 6.02 -21.32 38.95
N ASP A 79 5.84 -22.37 38.15
CA ASP A 79 4.59 -22.95 37.67
C ASP A 79 4.19 -22.80 36.19
N LYS A 80 3.84 -24.00 35.70
CA LYS A 80 3.66 -24.47 34.33
C LYS A 80 2.73 -23.59 33.49
N TRP A 81 3.06 -23.48 32.21
CA TRP A 81 2.22 -22.82 31.21
C TRP A 81 0.98 -23.68 30.92
N LYS A 82 -0.21 -23.21 31.32
CA LYS A 82 -1.46 -23.66 30.71
C LYS A 82 -1.71 -22.81 29.48
N LEU A 83 -1.62 -23.45 28.32
CA LEU A 83 -1.98 -22.87 27.04
C LEU A 83 -3.50 -23.03 26.89
N ASP A 84 -4.27 -22.06 27.40
CA ASP A 84 -5.69 -22.01 27.09
C ASP A 84 -5.86 -21.40 25.70
N THR A 85 -5.97 -22.28 24.70
CA THR A 85 -6.50 -21.94 23.38
C THR A 85 -8.00 -21.63 23.55
N ALA A 86 -8.32 -20.37 23.86
CA ALA A 86 -9.70 -19.90 23.87
C ALA A 86 -10.12 -19.55 22.43
N GLY A 87 -11.06 -20.32 21.88
CA GLY A 87 -11.73 -19.96 20.64
C GLY A 87 -12.47 -21.07 19.89
N GLU A 88 -13.03 -22.08 20.56
CA GLU A 88 -14.14 -22.84 19.98
C GLU A 88 -15.47 -22.12 20.27
N GLY A 89 -16.20 -21.80 19.20
CA GLY A 89 -17.67 -21.77 19.14
C GLY A 89 -18.42 -20.60 19.80
N ASN A 90 -19.13 -19.82 18.97
CA ASN A 90 -20.55 -19.54 19.22
C ASN A 90 -21.27 -19.15 17.91
N ASP A 91 -22.30 -19.92 17.56
CA ASP A 91 -23.47 -19.72 16.68
C ASP A 91 -23.42 -18.79 15.45
#